data_AF-A0AB36RVU6-F1
#
_entry.id   AF-A0AB36RVU6-F1
#
_cell.length_a   1.000
_cell.length_b   1.000
_cell.length_c   1.000
_cell.angle_alpha   90.00
_cell.angle_beta   90.00
_cell.angle_gamma   90.00
#
_symmetry.space_group_name_H-M   'P 1'
#
loop_
_entity.id
_entity.type
_entity.pdbx_description
1 polymer ?
#
loop_
_entity_poly.entity_id
_entity_poly.type
_entity_poly.pdbx_seq_one_letter_code
_entity_poly.pdbx_strand_id
1 'polypeptide(L)'
;MQNGGGKIYQTADNVEGIMLLKVVPERTVSADAKTRDPMWDNAALQTSEGVNFIARFLGFFSDGEYRYVDVLQPNHSDIIRYSGKDFPINQIFNHIHPARYAVTFENNVDSKLRRHWVAGATIRIIDRQTDEVIAKKTIYVFEKGLDGTGGARMPWKFAILCNKERLTSSEPLSDFVLSVLKPYILRP
;
A
#
# COMPACT_ATOMS: atom_id res chain seq x y z
N MET A 1 16.27 -0.12 -19.02
CA MET A 1 15.10 -0.22 -18.12
C MET A 1 15.50 0.39 -16.80
N GLN A 2 14.80 1.43 -16.35
CA GLN A 2 15.13 2.12 -15.10
C GLN A 2 14.70 1.22 -13.94
N ASN A 3 15.66 0.70 -13.17
CA ASN A 3 15.33 0.00 -11.92
C ASN A 3 14.54 0.98 -11.06
N GLY A 4 13.33 0.61 -10.62
CA GLY A 4 12.54 1.43 -9.72
C GLY A 4 13.38 1.88 -8.54
N GLY A 5 13.56 3.18 -8.38
CA GLY A 5 14.40 3.78 -7.35
C GLY A 5 13.55 4.18 -6.15
N GLY A 6 13.95 3.74 -4.96
CA GLY A 6 13.47 4.29 -3.70
C GLY A 6 14.42 5.39 -3.22
N LYS A 7 13.88 6.51 -2.73
CA LYS A 7 14.63 7.53 -1.99
C LYS A 7 13.97 7.69 -0.63
N ILE A 8 14.77 7.52 0.42
CA ILE A 8 14.40 7.85 1.80
C ILE A 8 15.24 9.08 2.15
N TYR A 9 14.58 10.21 2.34
CA TYR A 9 15.23 11.46 2.73
C TYR A 9 15.30 11.57 4.26
N GLN A 10 14.28 11.05 4.94
CA GLN A 10 14.19 11.03 6.39
C GLN A 10 13.39 9.80 6.85
N THR A 11 13.70 9.34 8.06
CA THR A 11 12.93 8.32 8.80
C THR A 11 12.39 8.91 10.09
N ALA A 12 11.31 8.34 10.62
CA ALA A 12 10.75 8.70 11.91
C ALA A 12 10.65 7.46 12.80
N ASP A 13 11.18 7.54 14.02
CA ASP A 13 11.01 6.52 15.05
C ASP A 13 9.83 6.88 15.96
N ASN A 14 9.32 5.89 16.71
CA ASN A 14 8.26 6.07 17.70
C ASN A 14 6.96 6.67 17.14
N VAL A 15 6.61 6.30 15.91
CA VAL A 15 5.39 6.78 15.26
C VAL A 15 4.18 6.04 15.85
N GLU A 16 3.30 6.77 16.52
CA GLU A 16 2.08 6.17 17.11
C GLU A 16 1.01 5.84 16.07
N GLY A 17 0.92 6.63 15.00
CA GLY A 17 -0.09 6.46 13.98
C GLY A 17 0.28 7.12 12.67
N ILE A 18 -0.39 6.70 11.60
CA ILE A 18 -0.24 7.24 10.24
C ILE A 18 -1.57 7.70 9.69
N MET A 19 -1.52 8.56 8.68
CA MET A 19 -2.67 8.92 7.87
C MET A 19 -2.57 8.26 6.50
N LEU A 20 -3.60 7.54 6.08
CA LEU A 20 -3.79 7.09 4.70
C LEU A 20 -4.58 8.17 3.94
N LEU A 21 -3.96 8.79 2.94
CA LEU A 21 -4.66 9.73 2.04
C LEU A 21 -5.54 9.01 1.01
N LYS A 22 -5.32 7.71 0.86
CA LYS A 22 -6.02 6.85 -0.07
C LYS A 22 -6.04 5.42 0.47
N VAL A 23 -7.18 4.76 0.33
CA VAL A 23 -7.38 3.32 0.60
C VAL A 23 -7.66 2.62 -0.73
N VAL A 24 -7.17 1.39 -0.88
CA VAL A 24 -7.53 0.57 -2.05
C VAL A 24 -9.00 0.18 -1.91
N PRO A 25 -9.88 0.51 -2.85
CA PRO A 25 -11.31 0.20 -2.74
C PRO A 25 -11.54 -1.31 -2.81
N GLU A 26 -12.56 -1.81 -2.10
CA GLU A 26 -13.03 -3.18 -2.26
C GLU A 26 -13.65 -3.35 -3.64
N ARG A 27 -13.13 -4.32 -4.40
CA ARG A 27 -13.69 -4.70 -5.69
C ARG A 27 -14.69 -5.84 -5.52
N THR A 28 -15.80 -5.75 -6.24
CA THR A 28 -16.89 -6.74 -6.22
C THR A 28 -16.60 -8.00 -7.05
N VAL A 29 -15.53 -8.00 -7.84
CA VAL A 29 -15.09 -9.16 -8.64
C VAL A 29 -14.23 -10.12 -7.83
N SER A 30 -14.22 -11.40 -8.19
CA SER A 30 -13.41 -12.41 -7.50
C SER A 30 -11.90 -12.11 -7.59
N ALA A 31 -11.13 -12.57 -6.60
CA ALA A 31 -9.66 -12.40 -6.60
C ALA A 31 -9.00 -12.98 -7.88
N ASP A 32 -9.50 -14.11 -8.35
CA ASP A 32 -9.00 -14.74 -9.57
C ASP A 32 -9.28 -13.89 -10.81
N ALA A 33 -10.47 -13.27 -10.91
CA ALA A 33 -10.78 -12.34 -11.98
C ALA A 33 -9.84 -11.12 -11.98
N LYS A 34 -9.55 -10.55 -10.80
CA LYS A 34 -8.60 -9.43 -10.66
C LYS A 34 -7.21 -9.80 -11.20
N THR A 35 -6.70 -10.97 -10.82
CA THR A 35 -5.34 -11.39 -11.21
C THR A 35 -5.18 -11.77 -12.68
N ARG A 36 -6.31 -11.85 -13.42
CA ARG A 36 -6.36 -12.08 -14.88
C ARG A 36 -6.58 -10.81 -15.69
N ASP A 37 -7.06 -9.74 -15.06
CA ASP A 37 -7.32 -8.47 -15.72
C ASP A 37 -5.99 -7.73 -15.96
N PRO A 38 -5.54 -7.53 -17.22
CA PRO A 38 -4.32 -6.78 -17.50
C PRO A 38 -4.38 -5.33 -16.98
N MET A 39 -5.58 -4.79 -16.79
CA MET A 39 -5.82 -3.45 -16.26
C MET A 39 -6.02 -3.41 -14.74
N TRP A 40 -5.76 -4.52 -14.02
CA TRP A 40 -5.82 -4.51 -12.56
C TRP A 40 -4.87 -3.45 -11.97
N ASP A 41 -5.45 -2.41 -11.40
CA ASP A 41 -4.75 -1.24 -10.89
C ASP A 41 -3.80 -1.58 -9.74
N ASN A 42 -4.24 -2.45 -8.84
CA ASN A 42 -3.45 -2.94 -7.70
C ASN A 42 -2.41 -4.01 -8.10
N ALA A 43 -2.20 -4.31 -9.39
CA ALA A 43 -1.27 -5.37 -9.82
C ALA A 43 0.18 -5.18 -9.34
N ALA A 44 0.63 -3.93 -9.18
CA ALA A 44 2.00 -3.61 -8.74
C ALA A 44 2.21 -3.71 -7.22
N LEU A 45 1.16 -3.44 -6.44
CA LEU A 45 1.25 -3.44 -4.97
C LEU A 45 0.66 -4.71 -4.36
N GLN A 46 -0.35 -5.31 -5.00
CA GLN A 46 -1.07 -6.51 -4.55
C GLN A 46 -1.42 -6.50 -3.06
N THR A 47 -1.71 -5.32 -2.52
CA THR A 47 -2.07 -5.13 -1.12
C THR A 47 -3.55 -5.43 -0.90
N SER A 48 -3.92 -5.63 0.36
CA SER A 48 -5.29 -5.76 0.83
C SER A 48 -6.19 -4.58 0.38
N GLU A 49 -7.50 -4.82 0.34
CA GLU A 49 -8.50 -3.82 -0.04
C GLU A 49 -9.36 -3.41 1.17
N GLY A 50 -9.99 -2.25 1.10
CA GLY A 50 -10.98 -1.78 2.07
C GLY A 50 -10.49 -1.77 3.51
N VAL A 51 -11.30 -2.32 4.40
CA VAL A 51 -10.98 -2.38 5.83
C VAL A 51 -9.74 -3.24 6.10
N ASN A 52 -9.47 -4.26 5.28
CA ASN A 52 -8.28 -5.11 5.43
C ASN A 52 -6.99 -4.35 5.09
N PHE A 53 -7.04 -3.41 4.14
CA PHE A 53 -5.91 -2.51 3.87
C PHE A 53 -5.55 -1.68 5.12
N ILE A 54 -6.56 -1.17 5.81
CA ILE A 54 -6.37 -0.39 7.05
C ILE A 54 -5.88 -1.31 8.17
N ALA A 55 -6.52 -2.47 8.34
CA ALA A 55 -6.21 -3.46 9.37
C ALA A 55 -4.76 -3.93 9.31
N ARG A 56 -4.15 -3.95 8.12
CA ARG A 56 -2.73 -4.25 7.96
C ARG A 56 -1.81 -3.31 8.75
N PHE A 57 -2.12 -2.03 8.79
CA PHE A 57 -1.32 -1.03 9.50
C PHE A 57 -1.57 -0.99 11.01
N LEU A 58 -2.71 -1.55 11.45
CA LEU A 58 -3.01 -1.90 12.85
C LEU A 58 -2.50 -3.30 13.22
N GLY A 59 -1.78 -3.91 12.29
CA GLY A 59 -1.63 -5.33 11.98
C GLY A 59 -2.23 -6.35 12.93
N PHE A 60 -3.43 -6.62 12.50
CA PHE A 60 -4.04 -7.93 12.46
C PHE A 60 -3.20 -9.04 11.81
N PHE A 61 -2.09 -8.73 11.10
CA PHE A 61 -1.37 -9.68 10.25
C PHE A 61 0.17 -9.68 10.43
N SER A 62 0.71 -9.01 11.48
CA SER A 62 2.15 -8.95 11.77
C SER A 62 2.44 -8.53 13.22
N ASP A 63 3.72 -8.49 13.59
CA ASP A 63 4.21 -7.96 14.86
C ASP A 63 4.81 -6.55 14.66
N GLY A 64 4.37 -5.56 15.45
CA GLY A 64 4.91 -4.19 15.51
C GLY A 64 4.20 -3.16 14.64
N GLU A 65 3.18 -2.50 15.18
CA GLU A 65 2.25 -1.65 14.40
C GLU A 65 1.83 -0.35 15.09
N TYR A 66 1.16 0.48 14.30
CA TYR A 66 0.58 1.73 14.73
C TYR A 66 -0.60 1.50 15.69
N ARG A 67 -0.71 2.36 16.70
CA ARG A 67 -1.85 2.42 17.62
C ARG A 67 -3.14 2.85 16.91
N TYR A 68 -3.01 3.66 15.88
CA TYR A 68 -4.13 4.13 15.08
C TYR A 68 -3.76 4.41 13.62
N VAL A 69 -4.75 4.37 12.76
CA VAL A 69 -4.66 4.75 11.36
C VAL A 69 -5.76 5.76 11.06
N ASP A 70 -5.38 6.97 10.67
CA ASP A 70 -6.31 7.98 10.19
C ASP A 70 -6.54 7.79 8.69
N VAL A 71 -7.77 7.91 8.22
CA VAL A 71 -8.11 7.81 6.79
C VAL A 71 -8.81 9.08 6.35
N LEU A 72 -8.18 9.79 5.40
CA LEU A 72 -8.81 10.93 4.74
C LEU A 72 -9.93 10.43 3.84
N GLN A 73 -11.13 10.95 4.04
CA GLN A 73 -12.32 10.57 3.29
C GLN A 73 -12.36 11.24 1.91
N PRO A 74 -13.16 10.73 0.95
CA PRO A 74 -13.23 11.27 -0.42
C PRO A 74 -13.63 12.74 -0.52
N ASN A 75 -14.24 13.33 0.51
CA ASN A 75 -14.55 14.76 0.55
C ASN A 75 -13.34 15.65 0.90
N HIS A 76 -12.16 15.05 1.10
CA HIS A 76 -10.89 15.72 1.38
C HIS A 76 -10.85 16.53 2.68
N SER A 77 -11.85 16.40 3.55
CA SER A 77 -11.93 17.11 4.83
C SER A 77 -12.12 16.18 6.02
N ASP A 78 -12.96 15.16 5.87
CA ASP A 78 -13.26 14.26 6.97
C ASP A 78 -12.17 13.23 7.16
N ILE A 79 -11.89 12.93 8.42
CA ILE A 79 -10.90 11.95 8.84
C ILE A 79 -11.58 10.96 9.77
N ILE A 80 -11.46 9.67 9.45
CA ILE A 80 -11.87 8.60 10.35
C ILE A 80 -10.62 7.95 10.92
N ARG A 81 -10.52 7.93 12.25
CA ARG A 81 -9.47 7.22 12.97
C ARG A 81 -9.90 5.79 13.26
N TYR A 82 -9.13 4.83 12.77
CA TYR A 82 -9.28 3.41 13.05
C TYR A 82 -8.29 2.99 14.14
N SER A 83 -8.74 2.19 15.11
CA SER A 83 -7.89 1.70 16.21
C SER A 83 -8.39 0.38 16.78
N GLY A 84 -7.54 -0.29 17.57
CA GLY A 84 -7.83 -1.59 18.16
C GLY A 84 -7.60 -2.75 17.19
N LYS A 85 -7.70 -3.97 17.72
CA LYS A 85 -7.51 -5.24 16.99
C LYS A 85 -8.74 -6.13 16.96
N ASP A 86 -9.91 -5.59 17.32
CA ASP A 86 -11.18 -6.31 17.30
C ASP A 86 -12.00 -5.92 16.07
N PHE A 87 -12.80 -6.86 15.56
CA PHE A 87 -13.80 -6.58 14.52
C PHE A 87 -15.20 -6.46 15.14
N PRO A 88 -15.98 -5.41 14.82
CA PRO A 88 -15.64 -4.31 13.92
C PRO A 88 -14.57 -3.36 14.48
N ILE A 89 -13.68 -2.87 13.61
CA ILE A 89 -12.59 -1.95 14.00
C ILE A 89 -13.20 -0.67 14.57
N ASN A 90 -12.67 -0.21 15.71
CA ASN A 90 -13.13 1.01 16.37
C ASN A 90 -12.87 2.23 15.49
N GLN A 91 -13.86 3.12 15.39
CA GLN A 91 -13.84 4.31 14.55
C GLN A 91 -14.15 5.57 15.35
N ILE A 92 -13.31 6.59 15.21
CA ILE A 92 -13.54 7.93 15.78
C ILE A 92 -13.52 8.95 14.65
N PHE A 93 -14.58 9.74 14.55
CA PHE A 93 -14.72 10.76 13.51
C PHE A 93 -14.03 12.07 13.92
N ASN A 94 -13.29 12.67 12.98
CA ASN A 94 -12.65 13.98 13.08
C ASN A 94 -11.89 14.22 14.41
N HIS A 95 -10.96 13.32 14.72
CA HIS A 95 -10.10 13.46 15.89
C HIS A 95 -9.28 14.77 15.84
N ILE A 96 -9.19 15.46 16.99
CA ILE A 96 -8.62 16.82 17.12
C ILE A 96 -7.14 16.90 16.67
N HIS A 97 -6.42 15.78 16.80
CA HIS A 97 -5.01 15.66 16.40
C HIS A 97 -4.81 14.46 15.46
N PRO A 98 -4.94 14.67 14.14
CA PRO A 98 -4.65 13.61 13.16
C PRO A 98 -3.15 13.30 13.08
N ALA A 99 -2.81 12.14 12.54
CA ALA A 99 -1.44 11.67 12.40
C ALA A 99 -0.57 12.67 11.61
N ARG A 100 0.67 12.87 12.07
CA ARG A 100 1.64 13.76 11.41
C ARG A 100 2.06 13.24 10.04
N TYR A 101 2.34 11.95 9.92
CA TYR A 101 2.85 11.37 8.70
C TYR A 101 1.72 10.80 7.85
N ALA A 102 1.67 11.22 6.60
CA ALA A 102 0.72 10.71 5.61
C ALA A 102 1.40 9.72 4.64
N VAL A 103 0.63 8.74 4.22
CA VAL A 103 0.98 7.75 3.19
C VAL A 103 -0.01 7.87 2.05
N THR A 104 0.51 7.90 0.83
CA THR A 104 -0.29 7.83 -0.39
C THR A 104 0.40 7.01 -1.45
N PHE A 105 -0.35 6.59 -2.45
CA PHE A 105 0.18 5.86 -3.59
C PHE A 105 -0.61 6.13 -4.88
N GLU A 106 0.12 6.03 -5.99
CA GLU A 106 -0.42 6.16 -7.34
C GLU A 106 -0.07 4.92 -8.16
N ASN A 107 -1.09 4.29 -8.74
CA ASN A 107 -0.91 3.14 -9.62
C ASN A 107 -0.68 3.63 -11.05
N ASN A 108 0.35 3.11 -11.70
CA ASN A 108 0.59 3.31 -13.12
C ASN A 108 -0.22 2.25 -13.91
N VAL A 109 -1.25 2.75 -14.60
CA VAL A 109 -2.16 1.97 -15.46
C VAL A 109 -2.00 2.35 -16.94
N ASP A 110 -0.81 2.83 -17.34
CA ASP A 110 -0.52 3.16 -18.74
C ASP A 110 -0.78 1.94 -19.65
N SER A 111 -1.74 2.09 -20.56
CA SER A 111 -2.13 1.07 -21.52
C SER A 111 -0.96 0.50 -22.34
N LYS A 112 0.08 1.30 -22.63
CA LYS A 112 1.28 0.83 -23.37
C LYS A 112 2.08 -0.16 -22.54
N LEU A 113 2.24 0.11 -21.24
CA LEU A 113 2.89 -0.82 -20.31
C LEU A 113 2.03 -2.07 -20.07
N ARG A 114 0.70 -1.90 -19.96
CA ARG A 114 -0.23 -3.02 -19.75
C ARG A 114 -0.29 -4.01 -20.91
N ARG A 115 -0.06 -3.58 -22.16
CA ARG A 115 0.11 -4.49 -23.31
C ARG A 115 1.30 -5.45 -23.17
N HIS A 116 2.28 -5.08 -22.35
CA HIS A 116 3.45 -5.90 -22.06
C HIS A 116 3.40 -6.49 -20.65
N TRP A 117 2.21 -6.49 -20.01
CA TRP A 117 2.02 -6.96 -18.65
C TRP A 117 2.98 -6.31 -17.63
N VAL A 118 3.24 -5.02 -17.80
CA VAL A 118 4.02 -4.23 -16.86
C VAL A 118 3.08 -3.36 -16.05
N ALA A 119 3.12 -3.49 -14.73
CA ALA A 119 2.42 -2.61 -13.80
C ALA A 119 3.43 -1.85 -12.94
N GLY A 120 3.08 -0.62 -12.56
CA GLY A 120 3.91 0.16 -11.65
C GLY A 120 3.08 0.84 -10.58
N ALA A 121 3.70 1.20 -9.47
CA ALA A 121 3.09 2.04 -8.44
C ALA A 121 4.13 2.92 -7.78
N THR A 122 3.75 4.13 -7.41
CA THR A 122 4.60 5.06 -6.66
C THR A 122 3.99 5.28 -5.29
N ILE A 123 4.74 4.99 -4.23
CA ILE A 123 4.38 5.25 -2.84
C ILE A 123 5.10 6.53 -2.41
N ARG A 124 4.40 7.38 -1.65
CA ARG A 124 4.95 8.60 -1.05
C ARG A 124 4.59 8.66 0.42
N ILE A 125 5.56 9.09 1.22
CA ILE A 125 5.40 9.36 2.65
C ILE A 125 5.67 10.85 2.85
N ILE A 126 4.73 11.53 3.49
CA ILE A 126 4.66 12.98 3.61
C ILE A 126 4.69 13.35 5.09
N ASP A 127 5.54 14.28 5.47
CA ASP A 127 5.44 14.95 6.77
C ASP A 127 4.45 16.10 6.64
N ARG A 128 3.25 15.96 7.22
CA ARG A 128 2.19 16.98 7.11
C ARG A 128 2.47 18.24 7.91
N GLN A 129 3.48 18.24 8.78
CA GLN A 129 3.89 19.43 9.52
C GLN A 129 4.72 20.37 8.62
N THR A 130 5.56 19.80 7.75
CA THR A 130 6.43 20.56 6.83
C THR A 130 5.92 20.56 5.39
N ASP A 131 4.93 19.73 5.07
CA ASP A 131 4.41 19.44 3.72
C ASP A 131 5.48 18.86 2.77
N GLU A 132 6.46 18.15 3.33
CA GLU A 132 7.57 17.57 2.57
C GLU A 132 7.41 16.07 2.32
N VAL A 133 7.84 15.61 1.15
CA VAL A 133 7.96 14.18 0.86
C VAL A 133 9.24 13.65 1.50
N ILE A 134 9.11 12.94 2.61
CA ILE A 134 10.24 12.38 3.36
C ILE A 134 10.73 11.03 2.81
N ALA A 135 9.88 10.33 2.06
CA ALA A 135 10.29 9.14 1.31
C ALA A 135 9.40 8.90 0.09
N LYS A 136 9.98 8.32 -0.96
CA LYS A 136 9.28 7.92 -2.19
C LYS A 136 9.86 6.62 -2.74
N LYS A 137 9.01 5.69 -3.15
CA LYS A 137 9.43 4.44 -3.81
C LYS A 137 8.55 4.16 -5.00
N THR A 138 9.16 3.92 -6.16
CA THR A 138 8.45 3.43 -7.34
C THR A 138 8.77 1.96 -7.53
N ILE A 139 7.72 1.14 -7.57
CA ILE A 139 7.75 -0.30 -7.79
C ILE A 139 7.29 -0.56 -9.23
N TYR A 140 8.00 -1.45 -9.92
CA TYR A 140 7.57 -2.01 -11.19
C TYR A 140 7.58 -3.52 -11.10
N VAL A 141 6.52 -4.10 -11.64
CA VAL A 141 6.31 -5.54 -11.72
C VAL A 141 6.02 -5.90 -13.16
N PHE A 142 6.44 -7.09 -13.57
CA PHE A 142 6.09 -7.59 -14.90
C PHE A 142 5.77 -9.07 -14.88
N GLU A 143 4.91 -9.45 -15.80
CA GLU A 143 4.47 -10.82 -16.01
C GLU A 143 5.19 -11.42 -17.21
N LYS A 144 6.02 -12.46 -16.99
CA LYS A 144 6.82 -13.12 -18.03
C LYS A 144 6.00 -13.91 -19.05
N GLY A 145 4.83 -14.40 -18.66
CA GLY A 145 3.97 -15.23 -19.51
C GLY A 145 3.13 -14.45 -20.52
N LEU A 146 3.17 -13.12 -20.48
CA LEU A 146 2.65 -12.18 -21.49
C LEU A 146 1.17 -12.33 -21.89
N ASP A 147 0.36 -13.06 -21.13
CA ASP A 147 -1.09 -13.39 -21.32
C ASP A 147 -1.37 -14.89 -21.31
N GLY A 148 -0.34 -15.74 -21.30
CA GLY A 148 -0.51 -17.19 -21.28
C GLY A 148 -1.39 -17.63 -20.09
N THR A 149 -2.55 -18.20 -20.40
CA THR A 149 -3.56 -18.70 -19.44
C THR A 149 -3.57 -20.23 -19.31
N GLY A 150 -2.71 -20.93 -20.06
CA GLY A 150 -2.59 -22.40 -20.02
C GLY A 150 -2.38 -22.93 -18.59
N GLY A 151 -3.07 -24.02 -18.24
CA GLY A 151 -2.98 -24.63 -16.91
C GLY A 151 -3.61 -23.81 -15.78
N ALA A 152 -4.68 -23.04 -16.06
CA ALA A 152 -5.37 -22.17 -15.10
C ALA A 152 -4.52 -21.03 -14.51
N ARG A 153 -3.39 -20.73 -15.16
CA ARG A 153 -2.42 -19.72 -14.75
C ARG A 153 -3.02 -18.34 -14.59
N MET A 154 -2.81 -17.70 -13.43
CA MET A 154 -3.26 -16.33 -13.11
C MET A 154 -2.11 -15.34 -13.28
N PRO A 155 -2.04 -14.58 -14.39
CA PRO A 155 -0.86 -13.80 -14.76
C PRO A 155 -0.27 -12.98 -13.61
N TRP A 156 -1.04 -12.11 -12.95
CA TRP A 156 -0.48 -11.25 -11.90
C TRP A 156 0.02 -11.99 -10.65
N LYS A 157 -0.39 -13.24 -10.40
CA LYS A 157 0.19 -14.10 -9.32
C LYS A 157 1.60 -14.59 -9.66
N PHE A 158 2.01 -14.53 -10.92
CA PHE A 158 3.35 -14.90 -11.40
C PHE A 158 4.20 -13.67 -11.74
N ALA A 159 3.70 -12.47 -11.49
CA ALA A 159 4.47 -11.26 -11.68
C ALA A 159 5.71 -11.27 -10.78
N ILE A 160 6.79 -10.69 -11.30
CA ILE A 160 8.03 -10.52 -10.56
C ILE A 160 8.42 -9.05 -10.50
N LEU A 161 9.16 -8.67 -9.47
CA LEU A 161 9.78 -7.35 -9.39
C LEU A 161 10.86 -7.23 -10.47
N CYS A 162 11.08 -6.02 -10.99
CA CYS A 162 12.14 -5.78 -11.98
C CYS A 162 13.56 -6.07 -11.43
N ASN A 163 13.76 -6.11 -10.11
CA ASN A 163 15.02 -6.56 -9.48
C ASN A 163 15.19 -8.10 -9.45
N LYS A 164 14.30 -8.84 -10.12
CA LYS A 164 14.27 -10.32 -10.22
C LYS A 164 13.86 -11.07 -8.96
N GLU A 165 13.42 -10.37 -7.92
CA GLU A 165 12.75 -11.01 -6.79
C GLU A 165 11.30 -11.36 -7.17
N ARG A 166 10.81 -12.50 -6.70
CA ARG A 166 9.39 -12.82 -6.83
C ARG A 166 8.61 -11.80 -5.99
N LEU A 167 7.46 -11.32 -6.48
CA LEU A 167 6.45 -10.79 -5.56
C LEU A 167 5.97 -11.97 -4.73
N THR A 168 6.62 -12.18 -3.60
CA THR A 168 6.01 -12.93 -2.51
C THR A 168 4.83 -12.10 -2.00
N SER A 169 3.91 -12.70 -1.27
CA SER A 169 2.77 -12.02 -0.64
C SER A 169 3.17 -10.94 0.38
N SER A 170 4.44 -10.54 0.46
CA SER A 170 4.91 -9.39 1.23
C SER A 170 4.41 -8.13 0.54
N GLU A 171 3.48 -7.43 1.19
CA GLU A 171 2.87 -6.21 0.68
C GLU A 171 3.93 -5.09 0.62
N PRO A 172 4.46 -4.79 -0.57
CA PRO A 172 5.64 -3.93 -0.71
C PRO A 172 5.36 -2.48 -0.29
N LEU A 173 4.07 -2.11 -0.18
CA LEU A 173 3.63 -0.83 0.36
C LEU A 173 3.83 -0.76 1.87
N SER A 174 3.27 -1.71 2.64
CA SER A 174 3.39 -1.69 4.10
C SER A 174 4.85 -1.82 4.53
N ASP A 175 5.62 -2.68 3.85
CA ASP A 175 7.04 -2.89 4.16
C ASP A 175 7.85 -1.60 3.97
N PHE A 176 7.60 -0.88 2.88
CA PHE A 176 8.24 0.40 2.65
C PHE A 176 7.85 1.44 3.69
N VAL A 177 6.56 1.52 4.05
CA VAL A 177 6.08 2.42 5.09
C VAL A 177 6.75 2.13 6.44
N LEU A 178 6.77 0.87 6.87
CA LEU A 178 7.38 0.45 8.14
C LEU A 178 8.91 0.65 8.18
N SER A 179 9.57 0.59 7.01
CA SER A 179 11.00 0.91 6.92
C SER A 179 11.34 2.39 7.14
N VAL A 180 10.36 3.28 6.93
CA VAL A 180 10.53 4.74 7.02
C VAL A 180 9.94 5.30 8.32
N LEU A 181 8.72 4.87 8.64
CA LEU A 181 7.95 5.26 9.80
C LEU A 181 7.91 4.07 10.75
N LYS A 182 8.83 4.02 11.70
CA LYS A 182 8.94 2.88 12.61
C LYS A 182 7.93 3.06 13.74
N PRO A 183 7.02 2.08 13.95
CA PRO A 183 6.01 2.20 14.99
C PRO A 183 6.61 2.33 16.38
N TYR A 184 5.86 2.96 17.28
CA TYR A 184 6.19 2.96 18.70
C TYR A 184 6.10 1.54 19.27
N ILE A 185 7.23 1.01 19.75
CA ILE A 185 7.29 -0.26 20.46
C ILE A 185 7.30 0.04 21.95
N LEU A 186 6.24 -0.37 22.66
CA LEU A 186 6.28 -0.46 24.12
C LEU A 186 7.36 -1.49 24.47
N ARG A 187 8.51 -1.02 24.98
CA ARG A 187 9.48 -1.93 25.57
C ARG A 187 8.86 -2.49 26.86
N PRO A 188 8.97 -3.82 27.11
CA PRO A 188 8.53 -4.42 28.36
C PRO A 188 9.27 -3.85 29.57
#